data_AF-A0A3N4H0V3-F1
#
_entry.id   AF-A0A3N4H0V3-F1
#
_cell.length_a   1.000
_cell.length_b   1.000
_cell.length_c   1.000
_cell.angle_alpha   90.00
_cell.angle_beta   90.00
_cell.angle_gamma   90.00
#
_symmetry.space_group_name_H-M   'P 1'
#
loop_
_entity.id
_entity.type
_entity.pdbx_description
1 polymer ?
#
loop_
_entity_poly.entity_id
_entity_poly.type
_entity_poly.pdbx_seq_one_letter_code
_entity_poly.pdbx_strand_id
1 'polypeptide(L)' 'MKVTAIIPSELIAEAMELSNAEAITETLKIALHTYIRSQKIKELGNMILSEPLEFKYIAQELHEMNRK' A
#
# COMPACT_ATOMS: atom_id res chain seq x y z
N MET A 1 -6.08 -22.19 7.56
CA MET A 1 -6.57 -22.06 8.95
C MET A 1 -8.01 -21.55 8.90
N LYS A 2 -8.94 -22.11 9.67
CA LYS A 2 -10.31 -21.59 9.76
C LYS A 2 -10.39 -20.60 10.92
N VAL A 3 -11.00 -19.45 10.69
CA VAL A 3 -11.16 -18.36 11.67
C VAL A 3 -12.63 -17.94 11.65
N THR A 4 -13.21 -17.72 12.83
CA THR A 4 -14.58 -17.22 12.98
C THR A 4 -14.51 -15.80 13.53
N ALA A 5 -15.27 -14.88 12.94
CA ALA A 5 -15.35 -13.48 13.36
C ALA A 5 -16.79 -12.99 13.25
N ILE A 6 -17.14 -12.00 14.07
CA ILE A 6 -18.43 -11.31 14.03
C ILE A 6 -18.19 -9.99 13.28
N ILE A 7 -18.87 -9.81 12.15
CA ILE A 7 -18.72 -8.66 11.25
C ILE A 7 -20.12 -8.18 10.84
N PRO A 8 -20.38 -6.86 10.77
CA PRO A 8 -21.64 -6.33 10.25
C PRO A 8 -21.94 -6.83 8.84
N SER A 9 -23.19 -7.25 8.60
CA SER A 9 -23.65 -7.76 7.30
C SER A 9 -23.56 -6.71 6.21
N GLU A 10 -23.85 -5.46 6.55
CA GLU A 10 -23.90 -4.33 5.61
C GLU A 10 -22.51 -4.05 5.05
N LEU A 11 -21.49 -4.13 5.90
CA LEU A 11 -20.09 -3.94 5.52
C LEU A 11 -19.59 -5.05 4.59
N ILE A 12 -20.01 -6.30 4.83
CA ILE A 12 -19.68 -7.42 3.93
C ILE A 12 -20.39 -7.23 2.58
N ALA A 13 -21.66 -6.81 2.58
CA ALA A 13 -22.42 -6.58 1.36
C ALA A 13 -21.80 -5.47 0.48
N GLU A 14 -21.44 -4.34 1.09
CA GLU A 14 -20.76 -3.24 0.38
C GLU A 14 -19.41 -3.70 -0.18
N ALA A 15 -18.61 -4.43 0.60
CA ALA A 15 -17.33 -4.96 0.13
C ALA A 15 -17.50 -5.97 -1.02
N MET A 16 -18.56 -6.80 -0.99
CA MET A 16 -18.89 -7.74 -2.06
C MET A 16 -19.25 -7.00 -3.36
N GLU A 17 -20.07 -5.96 -3.27
CA GLU A 17 -20.47 -5.12 -4.40
C GLU A 17 -19.25 -4.43 -5.03
N LEU A 18 -18.39 -3.81 -4.22
CA LEU A 18 -17.18 -3.13 -4.70
C LEU A 18 -16.15 -4.09 -5.31
N SER A 19 -16.04 -5.31 -4.79
CA SER A 19 -15.08 -6.30 -5.27
C SER A 19 -15.61 -7.19 -6.39
N ASN A 20 -16.93 -7.13 -6.70
CA ASN A 20 -17.63 -8.05 -7.59
C ASN A 20 -17.38 -9.53 -7.27
N ALA A 21 -17.14 -9.86 -5.99
CA ALA A 21 -16.85 -11.22 -5.57
C ALA A 21 -18.14 -11.97 -5.22
N GLU A 22 -18.25 -13.21 -5.71
CA GLU A 22 -19.43 -14.07 -5.47
C GLU A 22 -19.48 -14.64 -4.04
N ALA A 23 -18.36 -14.59 -3.30
CA ALA A 23 -18.24 -15.20 -1.98
C ALA A 23 -17.62 -14.25 -0.94
N ILE A 24 -18.12 -14.34 0.29
CA ILE A 24 -17.63 -13.58 1.46
C ILE A 24 -16.13 -13.83 1.69
N THR A 25 -15.67 -15.07 1.51
CA THR A 25 -14.27 -15.43 1.72
C THR A 25 -13.33 -14.76 0.73
N GLU A 26 -13.73 -14.68 -0.55
CA GLU A 26 -12.93 -14.01 -1.58
C GLU A 26 -12.95 -12.50 -1.37
N THR A 27 -14.10 -11.96 -1.01
CA THR A 27 -14.26 -10.54 -0.63
C THR A 27 -13.29 -10.16 0.49
N LEU A 28 -13.25 -10.96 1.56
CA LEU A 28 -12.34 -10.74 2.69
C LEU A 28 -10.87 -10.85 2.27
N LYS A 29 -10.50 -11.81 1.42
CA LYS A 29 -9.12 -11.90 0.89
C LYS A 29 -8.75 -10.66 0.11
N ILE A 30 -9.62 -10.21 -0.79
CA ILE A 30 -9.39 -9.00 -1.61
C ILE A 30 -9.25 -7.77 -0.71
N ALA A 31 -10.15 -7.60 0.24
CA ALA A 31 -10.13 -6.48 1.19
C ALA A 31 -8.83 -6.45 2.02
N LEU A 32 -8.44 -7.60 2.58
CA LEU A 32 -7.21 -7.71 3.37
C LEU A 32 -5.95 -7.47 2.55
N HIS A 33 -5.86 -8.04 1.33
CA HIS A 33 -4.73 -7.78 0.44
C HIS A 33 -4.64 -6.31 0.04
N THR A 34 -5.78 -5.68 -0.24
CA THR A 34 -5.85 -4.26 -0.59
C THR A 34 -5.41 -3.38 0.57
N TYR A 35 -5.86 -3.68 1.79
CA TYR A 35 -5.42 -2.99 3.00
C TYR A 35 -3.91 -3.12 3.20
N ILE A 36 -3.36 -4.35 3.14
CA ILE A 36 -1.92 -4.59 3.29
C ILE A 36 -1.12 -3.79 2.26
N ARG A 37 -1.54 -3.78 0.99
CA ARG A 37 -0.89 -3.00 -0.07
C ARG A 37 -0.92 -1.50 0.21
N SER A 38 -2.07 -0.98 0.65
CA SER A 38 -2.20 0.43 1.01
C SER A 38 -1.25 0.83 2.14
N GLN A 39 -1.11 -0.01 3.18
CA GLN A 39 -0.18 0.25 4.27
C GLN A 39 1.28 0.26 3.79
N LYS A 40 1.68 -0.69 2.94
CA LYS A 40 3.02 -0.71 2.35
C LYS A 40 3.32 0.53 1.52
N ILE A 41 2.36 1.02 0.74
CA ILE A 41 2.53 2.25 -0.05
C ILE A 41 2.71 3.46 0.87
N LYS A 42 1.94 3.56 1.95
CA LYS A 42 2.10 4.64 2.94
C LYS A 42 3.47 4.60 3.60
N GLU A 43 3.93 3.41 3.97
CA GLU A 43 5.25 3.22 4.56
C GLU A 43 6.36 3.64 3.60
N LEU A 44 6.31 3.21 2.33
CA LEU A 44 7.24 3.64 1.29
C LEU A 44 7.21 5.16 1.08
N GLY A 45 6.03 5.77 1.08
CA GLY A 45 5.89 7.23 1.00
C GLY A 45 6.57 7.94 2.16
N ASN A 46 6.41 7.43 3.39
CA ASN A 46 7.08 7.98 4.57
C ASN A 46 8.61 7.82 4.47
N MET A 47 9.10 6.69 3.95
CA MET A 47 10.54 6.48 3.73
C MET A 47 11.12 7.49 2.73
N ILE A 48 10.42 7.73 1.62
CA ILE A 48 10.82 8.72 0.62
C ILE A 48 10.81 10.14 1.22
N LEU A 49 9.85 10.47 2.09
CA LEU A 49 9.84 11.76 2.76
C LEU A 49 10.96 11.91 3.79
N SER A 50 11.34 10.83 4.48
CA SER A 50 12.45 10.84 5.45
C SER A 50 13.82 10.94 4.79
N GLU A 51 13.97 10.34 3.61
CA GLU A 51 15.19 10.39 2.80
C GLU A 51 14.78 10.73 1.35
N PRO A 52 14.59 12.02 1.04
CA PRO A 52 14.16 12.43 -0.28
C PRO A 52 15.21 12.04 -1.31
N LEU A 53 14.75 11.51 -2.44
CA LEU A 53 15.60 11.22 -3.58
C LEU A 53 16.19 12.53 -4.11
N GLU A 54 17.42 12.83 -3.73
CA GLU A 54 18.18 13.96 -4.26
C GLU A 54 18.80 13.57 -5.61
N PHE A 55 18.28 14.18 -6.69
CA PHE A 55 18.88 14.05 -8.01
C PHE A 55 19.80 15.24 -8.26
N LYS A 56 21.10 14.96 -8.32
CA LYS A 56 22.11 15.91 -8.78
C LYS A 56 22.28 15.75 -10.29
N TYR A 57 22.01 16.80 -11.05
CA TYR A 57 22.02 16.76 -12.51
C TYR A 57 22.85 17.88 -13.14
N ILE A 58 23.27 18.87 -12.37
CA ILE A 58 24.12 19.94 -12.87
C ILE A 58 25.58 19.48 -12.83
N ALA A 59 26.34 19.80 -13.87
CA ALA A 59 27.76 19.41 -13.99
C ALA A 59 28.60 19.82 -12.76
N GLN A 60 28.28 20.95 -12.15
CA GLN A 60 28.92 21.42 -10.92
C GLN A 60 28.64 20.50 -9.73
N GLU A 61 27.38 20.11 -9.53
CA GLU A 61 26.97 19.20 -8.43
C GLU A 61 27.62 17.82 -8.56
N LEU A 62 27.73 17.31 -9.78
CA LEU A 62 28.42 16.05 -10.09
C LEU A 62 29.93 16.15 -9.86
N HIS A 63 30.55 17.29 -10.23
CA HIS A 63 31.98 17.48 -10.03
C HIS A 63 32.35 17.62 -8.55
N GLU A 64 31.51 18.27 -7.75
CA GLU A 64 31.66 18.37 -6.29
C GLU A 64 31.45 17.01 -5.60
N MET A 65 30.50 16.20 -6.08
CA MET A 65 30.28 14.84 -5.56
C MET A 65 31.47 13.91 -5.82
N ASN A 66 32.08 13.97 -7.02
CA ASN A 66 33.21 13.13 -7.41
C ASN A 66 34.56 13.53 -6.77
N ARG A 67 34.60 14.65 -6.03
CA ARG A 67 35.82 15.14 -5.35
C ARG A 67 35.84 14.86 -3.84
N LYS A 68 34.80 14.23 -3.29
CA LYS A 68 34.80 13.65 -1.94
C LYS A 68 35.45 12.27 -1.96
#